data_AF-A0AAJ4XDM7-F1
#
_entry.id   AF-A0AAJ4XDM7-F1
#
_cell.length_a   1.000
_cell.length_b   1.000
_cell.length_c   1.000
_cell.angle_alpha   90.00
_cell.angle_beta   90.00
_cell.angle_gamma   90.00
#
_symmetry.space_group_name_H-M   'P 1'
#
loop_
_entity.id
_entity.type
_entity.pdbx_description
1 polymer ?
#
loop_
_entity_poly.entity_id
_entity_poly.type
_entity_poly.pdbx_seq_one_letter_code
_entity_poly.pdbx_strand_id
1 'polypeptide(L)'
;MLNLTLKARNIPYTMRLLSLFLLFWVSSSTLFGQTLQQKLKTAPLDSQFVYLNLQSRNQDKDFKIIRKTNLDIIRQNVKDSLSIYKKQISGLKGDASSTEGSLQTLQDSVTNLSAALQTEQQKTDSISFLGIQFSKSSYHTMVWVIIIVLAIALFGILAAFRKAKVDTEESKNTVDELQEELQTLRKKSMEREQLLKRQLLDEQLKRNS
;
A
#
# COMPACT_ATOMS: atom_id res chain seq x y z
N MET A 1 45.90 6.75 75.58
CA MET A 1 45.66 8.21 75.76
C MET A 1 46.91 8.97 75.35
N LEU A 2 46.88 9.72 74.25
CA LEU A 2 47.75 10.88 74.04
C LEU A 2 47.17 11.72 72.90
N ASN A 3 46.40 12.73 73.30
CA ASN A 3 45.67 13.65 72.44
C ASN A 3 46.65 14.76 72.01
N LEU A 4 47.10 14.74 70.75
CA LEU A 4 47.97 15.77 70.19
C LEU A 4 47.12 16.93 69.68
N THR A 5 47.06 17.99 70.49
CA THR A 5 46.39 19.25 70.15
C THR A 5 47.21 20.01 69.12
N LEU A 6 46.70 20.09 67.89
CA LEU A 6 47.22 20.96 66.83
C LEU A 6 46.98 22.43 67.22
N LYS A 7 48.00 23.05 67.81
CA LYS A 7 48.08 24.51 67.98
C LYS A 7 48.12 25.16 66.59
N ALA A 8 46.97 25.64 66.12
CA ALA A 8 46.88 26.44 64.91
C ALA A 8 47.73 27.72 65.08
N ARG A 9 48.84 27.77 64.34
CA ARG A 9 49.71 28.95 64.24
C ARG A 9 48.99 29.96 63.34
N ASN A 10 48.58 31.10 63.88
CA ASN A 10 48.01 32.21 63.10
C ASN A 10 49.11 32.83 62.24
N ILE A 11 49.21 32.36 60.99
CA ILE A 11 50.10 32.91 59.98
C ILE A 11 49.45 34.21 59.48
N PRO A 12 50.16 35.36 59.48
CA PRO A 12 49.58 36.63 59.04
C PRO A 12 49.16 36.56 57.57
N TYR A 13 48.01 37.16 57.23
CA TYR A 13 47.40 37.09 55.90
C TYR A 13 48.32 37.55 54.77
N THR A 14 49.24 38.48 55.06
CA THR A 14 50.25 38.99 54.13
C THR A 14 51.22 37.90 53.65
N MET A 15 51.57 36.93 54.51
CA MET A 15 52.45 35.81 54.12
C MET A 15 51.71 34.71 53.36
N ARG A 16 50.39 34.55 53.60
CA ARG A 16 49.54 33.64 52.81
C ARG A 16 49.29 34.15 51.39
N LEU A 17 49.12 35.46 51.22
CA LEU A 17 49.00 36.10 49.90
C LEU A 17 50.31 35.99 49.10
N LEU A 18 51.45 36.19 49.76
CA LEU A 18 52.76 36.03 49.12
C LEU A 18 53.03 34.57 48.69
N SER A 19 52.63 33.58 49.50
CA SER A 19 52.74 32.17 49.11
C SER A 19 51.81 31.80 47.95
N LEU A 20 50.61 32.39 47.87
CA LEU A 20 49.68 32.21 46.75
C LEU A 20 50.24 32.83 45.45
N PHE A 21 50.88 33.99 45.53
CA PHE A 21 51.50 34.63 44.37
C PHE A 21 52.70 33.83 43.84
N LEU A 22 53.51 33.24 44.73
CA LEU A 22 54.62 32.35 44.37
C LEU A 22 54.14 31.04 43.72
N LEU A 23 53.03 30.47 44.21
CA LEU A 23 52.39 29.29 43.60
C LEU A 23 51.82 29.59 42.20
N PHE A 24 51.28 30.80 42.00
CA PHE A 24 50.77 31.25 40.71
C PHE A 24 51.90 31.46 39.67
N TRP A 25 53.05 31.97 40.12
CA TRP A 25 54.25 32.15 39.28
C TRP A 25 54.87 30.82 38.86
N VAL A 26 54.94 29.83 39.76
CA VAL A 26 55.45 28.49 39.42
C VAL A 26 54.52 27.75 38.45
N SER A 27 53.21 27.97 38.55
CA SER A 27 52.22 27.29 37.71
C SER A 27 52.09 27.88 36.28
N SER A 28 52.62 29.08 36.01
CA SER A 28 52.51 29.73 34.70
C SER A 28 53.62 29.31 33.71
N SER A 29 54.53 28.42 34.10
CA SER A 29 55.71 28.04 33.31
C SER A 29 55.57 26.79 32.42
N THR A 30 54.35 26.30 32.12
CA THR A 30 54.17 25.02 31.39
C THR A 30 53.39 25.15 30.08
N LEU A 31 53.66 26.18 29.29
CA LEU A 31 53.17 26.26 27.91
C LEU A 31 54.27 26.79 26.99
N PHE A 32 55.02 25.87 26.37
CA PHE A 32 55.51 25.86 24.98
C PHE A 32 56.82 25.07 24.86
N GLY A 33 56.76 23.94 24.15
CA GLY A 33 57.95 23.14 23.85
C GLY A 33 57.63 21.78 23.23
N GLN A 34 56.74 21.70 22.25
CA GLN A 34 56.59 20.45 21.50
C GLN A 34 57.86 20.20 20.68
N THR A 35 58.57 19.12 20.97
CA THR A 35 59.73 18.69 20.20
C THR A 35 59.33 18.39 18.75
N LEU A 36 60.25 18.57 17.79
CA LEU A 36 59.98 18.30 16.37
C LEU A 36 59.37 16.90 16.15
N GLN A 37 59.86 15.90 16.89
CA GLN A 37 59.36 14.53 16.81
C GLN A 37 57.90 14.40 17.25
N GLN A 38 57.44 15.24 18.18
CA GLN A 38 56.04 15.26 18.60
C GLN A 38 55.14 15.92 17.55
N LYS A 39 55.62 16.98 16.88
CA LYS A 39 54.91 17.59 15.75
C LYS A 39 54.81 16.63 14.56
N LEU A 40 55.87 15.86 14.29
CA LEU A 40 55.86 14.82 13.26
C LEU A 40 54.89 13.67 13.55
N LYS A 41 54.51 13.43 14.81
CA LYS A 41 53.56 12.36 15.17
C LYS A 41 52.11 12.80 15.23
N THR A 42 51.85 14.10 15.42
CA THR A 42 50.50 14.62 15.73
C THR A 42 49.93 15.53 14.66
N ALA A 43 50.77 16.15 13.82
CA ALA A 43 50.31 17.04 12.77
C ALA A 43 49.74 16.25 11.57
N PRO A 44 48.84 16.86 10.76
CA PRO A 44 48.42 16.27 9.49
C PRO A 44 49.62 16.05 8.56
N LEU A 45 49.53 15.03 7.71
CA LEU A 45 50.64 14.51 6.91
C LEU A 45 51.37 15.60 6.12
N ASP A 46 50.62 16.51 5.48
CA ASP A 46 51.16 17.66 4.74
C ASP A 46 52.01 18.58 5.64
N SER A 47 51.49 18.93 6.83
CA SER A 47 52.21 19.74 7.80
C SER A 47 53.46 19.04 8.33
N GLN A 48 53.48 17.70 8.44
CA GLN A 48 54.68 16.96 8.84
C GLN A 48 55.84 17.19 7.86
N PHE A 49 55.58 17.22 6.55
CA PHE A 49 56.60 17.52 5.54
C PHE A 49 57.09 18.97 5.63
N VAL A 50 56.19 19.92 5.89
CA VAL A 50 56.56 21.33 6.11
C VAL A 50 57.44 21.47 7.36
N TYR A 51 57.08 20.86 8.48
CA TYR A 51 57.90 20.88 9.71
C TYR A 51 59.26 20.21 9.52
N LEU A 52 59.33 19.11 8.76
CA LEU A 52 60.59 18.46 8.41
C LEU A 52 61.49 19.39 7.60
N ASN A 53 60.93 20.10 6.61
CA ASN A 53 61.66 21.01 5.76
C ASN A 53 62.15 22.23 6.57
N LEU A 54 61.29 22.84 7.39
CA LEU A 54 61.65 24.00 8.20
C LEU A 54 62.75 23.71 9.23
N GLN A 55 62.72 22.54 9.87
CA GLN A 55 63.68 22.19 10.94
C GLN A 55 64.94 21.46 10.41
N SER A 56 65.00 21.15 9.12
CA SER A 56 66.18 20.54 8.49
C SER A 56 67.35 21.55 8.40
N ARG A 57 68.58 21.05 8.51
CA ARG A 57 69.79 21.89 8.45
C ARG A 57 70.16 22.13 6.99
N ASN A 58 70.35 23.38 6.59
CA ASN A 58 70.87 23.69 5.26
C ASN A 58 72.35 23.27 5.16
N GLN A 59 72.69 22.55 4.09
CA GLN A 59 74.08 22.22 3.75
C GLN A 59 74.60 23.16 2.66
N ASP A 60 73.79 23.43 1.64
CA ASP A 60 74.05 24.36 0.53
C ASP A 60 72.73 25.04 0.09
N LYS A 61 72.76 25.87 -0.97
CA LYS A 61 71.54 26.51 -1.52
C LYS A 61 70.46 25.49 -1.90
N ASP A 62 70.88 24.30 -2.37
CA ASP A 62 69.97 23.30 -2.93
C ASP A 62 69.79 22.04 -2.05
N PHE A 63 70.57 21.90 -0.97
CA PHE A 63 70.60 20.68 -0.17
C PHE A 63 70.27 20.90 1.32
N LYS A 64 69.38 20.07 1.84
CA LYS A 64 68.97 20.03 3.26
C LYS A 64 69.29 18.68 3.89
N ILE A 65 69.94 18.72 5.05
CA ILE A 65 70.24 17.55 5.87
C ILE A 65 69.05 17.27 6.78
N ILE A 66 68.46 16.09 6.59
CA ILE A 66 67.36 15.58 7.39
C ILE A 66 67.88 14.40 8.23
N ARG A 67 67.52 14.37 9.51
CA ARG A 67 67.85 13.23 10.39
C ARG A 67 67.08 12.00 9.94
N LYS A 68 67.77 10.86 9.79
CA LYS A 68 67.17 9.56 9.40
C LYS A 68 65.94 9.20 10.25
N THR A 69 66.01 9.40 11.57
CA THR A 69 64.89 9.14 12.50
C THR A 69 63.61 9.90 12.15
N ASN A 70 63.72 11.16 11.68
CA ASN A 70 62.54 11.95 11.32
C ASN A 70 61.93 11.46 10.00
N LEU A 71 62.78 11.04 9.06
CA LEU A 71 62.37 10.45 7.79
C LEU A 71 61.66 9.11 8.03
N ASP A 72 62.17 8.28 8.95
CA ASP A 72 61.53 7.02 9.34
C ASP A 72 60.14 7.23 9.97
N ILE A 73 59.98 8.24 10.83
CA ILE A 73 58.68 8.60 11.41
C ILE A 73 57.67 8.97 10.31
N ILE A 74 58.04 9.86 9.39
CA ILE A 74 57.15 10.25 8.30
C ILE A 74 56.83 9.06 7.41
N ARG A 75 57.84 8.24 7.06
CA ARG A 75 57.65 7.03 6.25
C ARG A 75 56.63 6.08 6.89
N GLN A 76 56.70 5.90 8.21
CA GLN A 76 55.74 5.09 8.96
C GLN A 76 54.35 5.73 8.93
N ASN A 77 54.23 7.03 9.20
CA ASN A 77 52.95 7.75 9.18
C ASN A 77 52.26 7.71 7.81
N VAL A 78 53.03 7.86 6.71
CA VAL A 78 52.53 7.73 5.34
C VAL A 78 51.99 6.32 5.11
N LYS A 79 52.76 5.29 5.51
CA LYS A 79 52.37 3.89 5.37
C LYS A 79 51.09 3.58 6.16
N ASP A 80 50.99 4.07 7.38
CA ASP A 80 49.84 3.86 8.26
C ASP A 80 48.60 4.55 7.68
N SER A 81 48.73 5.79 7.21
CA SER A 81 47.65 6.53 6.54
C SER A 81 47.17 5.81 5.28
N LEU A 82 48.09 5.34 4.43
CA LEU A 82 47.75 4.57 3.24
C LEU A 82 47.05 3.25 3.59
N SER A 83 47.47 2.57 4.66
CA SER A 83 46.82 1.36 5.14
C SER A 83 45.39 1.63 5.62
N ILE A 84 45.17 2.73 6.35
CA ILE A 84 43.85 3.18 6.78
C ILE A 84 42.95 3.47 5.58
N TYR A 85 43.43 4.25 4.61
CA TYR A 85 42.65 4.55 3.40
C TYR A 85 42.33 3.29 2.58
N LYS A 86 43.29 2.37 2.43
CA LYS A 86 43.04 1.09 1.77
C LYS A 86 41.96 0.27 2.49
N LYS A 87 41.99 0.25 3.83
CA LYS A 87 40.98 -0.45 4.64
C LYS A 87 39.60 0.22 4.50
N GLN A 88 39.54 1.55 4.51
CA GLN A 88 38.30 2.30 4.31
C GLN A 88 37.71 2.04 2.92
N ILE A 89 38.53 2.10 1.86
CA ILE A 89 38.09 1.81 0.47
C ILE A 89 37.57 0.37 0.37
N SER A 90 38.25 -0.60 1.00
CA SER A 90 37.78 -1.99 1.04
C SER A 90 36.46 -2.14 1.80
N GLY A 91 36.26 -1.40 2.90
CA GLY A 91 35.02 -1.37 3.66
C GLY A 91 33.87 -0.79 2.83
N LEU A 92 34.07 0.40 2.26
CA LEU A 92 33.12 1.07 1.36
C LEU A 92 32.71 0.18 0.17
N LYS A 93 33.66 -0.55 -0.43
CA LYS A 93 33.35 -1.50 -1.50
C LYS A 93 32.50 -2.68 -1.01
N GLY A 94 32.76 -3.17 0.20
CA GLY A 94 31.93 -4.19 0.85
C GLY A 94 30.51 -3.70 1.12
N ASP A 95 30.38 -2.49 1.67
CA ASP A 95 29.09 -1.86 1.96
C ASP A 95 28.29 -1.56 0.69
N ALA A 96 28.95 -1.14 -0.39
CA ALA A 96 28.32 -0.95 -1.69
C ALA A 96 27.78 -2.28 -2.25
N SER A 97 28.57 -3.35 -2.16
CA SER A 97 28.15 -4.68 -2.61
C SER A 97 26.99 -5.25 -1.78
N SER A 98 26.97 -5.03 -0.45
CA SER A 98 25.87 -5.46 0.41
C SER A 98 24.58 -4.66 0.15
N THR A 99 24.72 -3.36 -0.15
CA THR A 99 23.61 -2.50 -0.55
C THR A 99 23.03 -2.93 -1.89
N GLU A 100 23.87 -3.25 -2.89
CA GLU A 100 23.45 -3.77 -4.19
C GLU A 100 22.71 -5.11 -4.05
N GLY A 101 23.23 -6.03 -3.23
CA GLY A 101 22.54 -7.29 -2.92
C GLY A 101 21.18 -7.05 -2.26
N SER A 102 21.10 -6.11 -1.31
CA SER A 102 19.84 -5.76 -0.65
C SER A 102 18.83 -5.15 -1.63
N LEU A 103 19.27 -4.26 -2.54
CA LEU A 103 18.42 -3.71 -3.59
C LEU A 103 17.89 -4.78 -4.52
N GLN A 104 18.72 -5.76 -4.90
CA GLN A 104 18.28 -6.86 -5.75
C GLN A 104 17.24 -7.74 -5.04
N THR A 105 17.46 -8.09 -3.77
CA THR A 105 16.45 -8.84 -2.99
C THR A 105 15.14 -8.08 -2.80
N LEU A 106 15.20 -6.74 -2.66
CA LEU A 106 14.01 -5.91 -2.55
C LEU A 106 13.27 -5.83 -3.89
N GLN A 107 13.98 -5.70 -5.01
CA GLN A 107 13.42 -5.72 -6.35
C GLN A 107 12.75 -7.08 -6.64
N ASP A 108 13.39 -8.18 -6.28
CA ASP A 108 12.84 -9.54 -6.39
C ASP A 108 11.58 -9.69 -5.53
N SER A 109 11.57 -9.12 -4.33
CA SER A 109 10.38 -9.15 -3.45
C SER A 109 9.21 -8.35 -4.03
N VAL A 110 9.48 -7.17 -4.60
CA VAL A 110 8.45 -6.33 -5.24
C VAL A 110 7.87 -6.99 -6.48
N THR A 111 8.73 -7.59 -7.32
CA THR A 111 8.28 -8.31 -8.53
C THR A 111 7.45 -9.54 -8.18
N ASN A 112 7.89 -10.33 -7.19
CA ASN A 112 7.13 -11.48 -6.68
C ASN A 112 5.78 -11.06 -6.08
N LEU A 113 5.75 -9.99 -5.27
CA LEU A 113 4.51 -9.51 -4.67
C LEU A 113 3.53 -8.99 -5.73
N SER A 114 4.04 -8.30 -6.75
CA SER A 114 3.23 -7.82 -7.88
C SER A 114 2.65 -8.99 -8.68
N ALA A 115 3.45 -10.03 -8.95
CA ALA A 115 2.99 -11.24 -9.62
C ALA A 115 1.96 -12.01 -8.77
N ALA A 116 2.16 -12.10 -7.46
CA ALA A 116 1.22 -12.70 -6.54
C ALA A 116 -0.10 -11.92 -6.48
N LEU A 117 -0.05 -10.58 -6.42
CA LEU A 117 -1.24 -9.73 -6.49
C LEU A 117 -1.97 -9.90 -7.82
N GLN A 118 -1.27 -9.94 -8.95
CA GLN A 118 -1.91 -10.17 -10.25
C GLN A 118 -2.57 -11.55 -10.32
N THR A 119 -1.93 -12.58 -9.75
CA THR A 119 -2.48 -13.94 -9.68
C THR A 119 -3.71 -13.99 -8.78
N GLU A 120 -3.67 -13.35 -7.61
CA GLU A 120 -4.81 -13.28 -6.69
C GLU A 120 -5.93 -12.40 -7.25
N GLN A 121 -5.62 -11.33 -7.96
CA GLN A 121 -6.61 -10.53 -8.70
C GLN A 121 -7.33 -11.41 -9.73
N GLN A 122 -6.60 -12.20 -10.52
CA GLN A 122 -7.20 -13.14 -11.47
C GLN A 122 -8.09 -14.20 -10.80
N LYS A 123 -7.66 -14.76 -9.66
CA LYS A 123 -8.46 -15.74 -8.90
C LYS A 123 -9.69 -15.13 -8.25
N THR A 124 -9.55 -13.97 -7.60
CA THR A 124 -10.64 -13.29 -6.87
C THR A 124 -11.65 -12.64 -7.79
N ASP A 125 -11.24 -12.19 -8.97
CA ASP A 125 -12.17 -11.72 -9.99
C ASP A 125 -12.89 -12.88 -10.67
N SER A 126 -12.39 -14.11 -10.63
CA SER A 126 -13.05 -15.29 -11.17
C SER A 126 -14.04 -15.93 -10.18
N ILE A 127 -15.33 -15.88 -10.50
CA ILE A 127 -16.34 -16.75 -9.86
C ILE A 127 -16.54 -17.93 -10.81
N SER A 128 -16.31 -19.14 -10.31
CA SER A 128 -16.55 -20.37 -11.08
C SER A 128 -18.05 -20.68 -11.08
N PHE A 129 -18.69 -20.57 -12.24
CA PHE A 129 -20.08 -20.98 -12.44
C PHE A 129 -20.09 -22.02 -13.57
N LEU A 130 -20.50 -23.26 -13.24
CA LEU A 130 -20.53 -24.40 -14.18
C LEU A 130 -19.18 -24.76 -14.84
N GLY A 131 -18.05 -24.50 -14.15
CA GLY A 131 -16.71 -24.84 -14.63
C GLY A 131 -16.06 -23.79 -15.55
N ILE A 132 -16.77 -22.70 -15.87
CA ILE A 132 -16.24 -21.55 -16.62
C ILE A 132 -15.96 -20.42 -15.62
N GLN A 133 -14.78 -19.82 -15.71
CA GLN A 133 -14.40 -18.67 -14.89
C GLN A 133 -14.99 -17.38 -15.48
N PHE A 134 -15.87 -16.72 -14.73
CA PHE A 134 -16.42 -15.42 -15.10
C PHE A 134 -15.91 -14.33 -14.17
N SER A 135 -15.63 -13.14 -14.73
CA SER A 135 -15.32 -11.98 -13.89
C SER A 135 -16.52 -11.61 -13.00
N LYS A 136 -16.29 -11.09 -11.79
CA LYS A 136 -17.36 -10.68 -10.85
C LYS A 136 -18.40 -9.75 -11.50
N SER A 137 -17.95 -8.83 -12.36
CA SER A 137 -18.81 -7.94 -13.14
C SER A 137 -19.61 -8.68 -14.22
N SER A 138 -18.98 -9.62 -14.92
CA SER A 138 -19.66 -10.42 -15.95
C SER A 138 -20.73 -11.33 -15.35
N TYR A 139 -20.48 -11.91 -14.17
CA TYR A 139 -21.46 -12.72 -13.45
C TYR A 139 -22.71 -11.92 -13.09
N HIS A 140 -22.55 -10.75 -12.44
CA HIS A 140 -23.68 -9.89 -12.10
C HIS A 140 -24.48 -9.48 -13.34
N THR A 141 -23.80 -9.14 -14.43
CA THR A 141 -24.46 -8.76 -15.70
C THR A 141 -25.24 -9.94 -16.28
N MET A 142 -24.66 -11.13 -16.34
CA MET A 142 -25.30 -12.34 -16.87
C MET A 142 -26.54 -12.72 -16.05
N VAL A 143 -26.44 -12.68 -14.72
CA VAL A 143 -27.56 -12.98 -13.82
C VAL A 143 -28.71 -12.00 -14.03
N TRP A 144 -28.43 -10.70 -14.14
CA TRP A 144 -29.46 -9.69 -14.42
C TRP A 144 -30.12 -9.86 -15.79
N VAL A 145 -29.36 -10.24 -16.82
CA VAL A 145 -29.92 -10.55 -18.15
C VAL A 145 -30.91 -11.72 -18.06
N ILE A 146 -30.54 -12.80 -17.35
CA ILE A 146 -31.44 -13.95 -17.14
C ILE A 146 -32.71 -13.54 -16.39
N ILE A 147 -32.57 -12.72 -15.34
CA ILE A 147 -33.72 -12.20 -14.57
C ILE A 147 -34.66 -11.37 -15.47
N ILE A 148 -34.11 -10.48 -16.31
CA ILE A 148 -34.91 -9.65 -17.23
C ILE A 148 -35.66 -10.52 -18.25
N VAL A 149 -34.99 -11.51 -18.85
CA VAL A 149 -35.63 -12.41 -19.83
C VAL A 149 -36.78 -13.20 -19.18
N LEU A 150 -36.56 -13.74 -17.98
CA LEU A 150 -37.60 -14.44 -17.22
C LEU A 150 -38.76 -13.52 -16.82
N ALA A 151 -38.47 -12.28 -16.44
CA ALA A 151 -39.48 -11.29 -16.11
C ALA A 151 -40.35 -10.94 -17.32
N ILE A 152 -39.74 -10.77 -18.51
CA ILE A 152 -40.47 -10.53 -19.76
C ILE A 152 -41.34 -11.74 -20.12
N ALA A 153 -40.81 -12.96 -20.00
CA ALA A 153 -41.57 -14.18 -20.26
C ALA A 153 -42.78 -14.31 -19.31
N LEU A 154 -42.59 -14.08 -18.02
CA LEU A 154 -43.68 -14.07 -17.03
C LEU A 154 -44.72 -13.00 -17.33
N PHE A 155 -44.29 -11.79 -17.67
CA PHE A 155 -45.20 -10.71 -18.01
C PHE A 155 -45.99 -11.03 -19.29
N GLY A 156 -45.34 -11.63 -20.29
CA GLY A 156 -45.98 -12.10 -21.51
C GLY A 156 -47.04 -13.15 -21.24
N ILE A 157 -46.74 -14.13 -20.37
CA ILE A 157 -47.69 -15.16 -19.95
C ILE A 157 -48.86 -14.53 -19.20
N LEU A 158 -48.62 -13.64 -18.24
CA LEU A 158 -49.69 -12.94 -17.51
C LEU A 158 -50.59 -12.11 -18.42
N ALA A 159 -50.02 -11.41 -19.41
CA ALA A 159 -50.78 -10.66 -20.39
C ALA A 159 -51.63 -11.59 -21.28
N ALA A 160 -51.06 -12.71 -21.73
CA ALA A 160 -51.78 -13.73 -22.49
C ALA A 160 -52.92 -14.36 -21.67
N PHE A 161 -52.70 -14.66 -20.39
CA PHE A 161 -53.73 -15.19 -19.49
C PHE A 161 -54.88 -14.19 -19.26
N ARG A 162 -54.60 -12.89 -19.15
CA ARG A 162 -55.65 -11.87 -19.05
C ARG A 162 -56.48 -11.78 -20.31
N LYS A 163 -55.82 -11.75 -21.49
CA LYS A 163 -56.53 -11.77 -22.78
C LYS A 163 -57.40 -13.02 -22.94
N ALA A 164 -56.84 -14.19 -22.67
CA ALA A 164 -57.57 -15.45 -22.76
C ALA A 164 -58.78 -15.48 -21.81
N LYS A 165 -58.67 -14.88 -20.62
CA LYS A 165 -59.79 -14.79 -19.68
C LYS A 165 -60.91 -13.87 -20.19
N VAL A 166 -60.56 -12.74 -20.81
CA VAL A 166 -61.54 -11.81 -21.41
C VAL A 166 -62.25 -12.45 -22.59
N ASP A 167 -61.53 -13.09 -23.51
CA ASP A 167 -62.12 -13.78 -24.68
C ASP A 167 -63.06 -14.93 -24.26
N THR A 168 -62.74 -15.60 -23.15
CA THR A 168 -63.58 -16.68 -22.61
C THR A 168 -64.87 -16.14 -22.00
N GLU A 169 -64.82 -14.97 -21.36
CA GLU A 169 -66.00 -14.31 -20.78
C GLU A 169 -66.93 -13.77 -21.89
N GLU A 170 -66.36 -13.21 -22.95
CA GLU A 170 -67.11 -12.74 -24.12
C GLU A 170 -67.77 -13.89 -24.89
N SER A 171 -67.06 -14.99 -25.12
CA SER A 171 -67.65 -16.20 -25.73
C SER A 171 -68.77 -16.78 -24.87
N LYS A 172 -68.63 -16.75 -23.54
CA LYS A 172 -69.67 -17.25 -22.64
C LYS A 172 -70.93 -16.39 -22.70
N ASN A 173 -70.79 -15.06 -22.67
CA ASN A 173 -71.92 -14.15 -22.82
C ASN A 173 -72.62 -14.32 -24.17
N THR A 174 -71.85 -14.51 -25.25
CA THR A 174 -72.41 -14.74 -26.60
C THR A 174 -73.22 -16.03 -26.65
N VAL A 175 -72.75 -17.10 -25.98
CA VAL A 175 -73.49 -18.37 -25.88
C VAL A 175 -74.77 -18.21 -25.06
N ASP A 176 -74.71 -17.46 -23.95
CA ASP A 176 -75.88 -17.19 -23.10
C ASP A 176 -76.95 -16.39 -23.86
N GLU A 177 -76.55 -15.37 -24.64
CA GLU A 177 -77.44 -14.55 -25.48
C GLU A 177 -78.12 -15.38 -26.58
N LEU A 178 -77.35 -16.22 -27.30
CA LEU A 178 -77.91 -17.13 -28.30
C LEU A 178 -78.90 -18.15 -27.71
N GLN A 179 -78.64 -18.61 -26.48
CA GLN A 179 -79.52 -19.53 -25.79
C GLN A 179 -80.84 -18.87 -25.39
N GLU A 180 -80.79 -17.61 -24.94
CA GLU A 180 -81.99 -16.81 -24.65
C GLU A 180 -82.79 -16.54 -25.94
N GLU A 181 -82.13 -16.18 -27.04
CA GLU A 181 -82.78 -16.03 -28.35
C GLU A 181 -83.45 -17.32 -28.82
N LEU A 182 -82.79 -18.48 -28.70
CA LEU A 182 -83.40 -19.76 -29.04
C LEU A 182 -84.61 -20.10 -28.17
N GLN A 183 -84.56 -19.80 -26.87
CA GLN A 183 -85.68 -20.01 -25.97
C GLN A 183 -86.87 -19.11 -26.34
N THR A 184 -86.62 -17.84 -26.66
CA THR A 184 -87.69 -16.91 -27.09
C THR A 184 -88.28 -17.32 -28.44
N LEU A 185 -87.45 -17.78 -29.39
CA LEU A 185 -87.91 -18.32 -30.67
C LEU A 185 -88.76 -19.58 -30.50
N ARG A 186 -88.34 -20.53 -29.66
CA ARG A 186 -89.13 -21.71 -29.31
C ARG A 186 -90.46 -21.35 -28.65
N LYS A 187 -90.47 -20.37 -27.76
CA LYS A 187 -91.71 -19.89 -27.12
C LYS A 187 -92.65 -19.29 -28.16
N LYS A 188 -92.13 -18.41 -29.04
CA LYS A 188 -92.90 -17.81 -30.13
C LYS A 188 -93.44 -18.85 -31.12
N SER A 189 -92.67 -19.89 -31.46
CA SER A 189 -93.13 -20.95 -32.35
C SER A 189 -94.26 -21.77 -31.71
N MET A 190 -94.13 -22.13 -30.42
CA MET A 190 -95.20 -22.81 -29.68
C MET A 190 -96.47 -21.96 -29.59
N GLU A 191 -96.35 -20.66 -29.31
CA GLU A 191 -97.50 -19.73 -29.28
C GLU A 191 -98.20 -19.67 -30.64
N ARG A 192 -97.43 -19.60 -31.75
CA ARG A 192 -97.99 -19.63 -33.11
C ARG A 192 -98.71 -20.95 -33.41
N GLU A 193 -98.12 -22.08 -33.05
CA GLU A 193 -98.77 -23.39 -33.25
C GLU A 193 -100.04 -23.52 -32.41
N GLN A 194 -100.04 -23.04 -31.17
CA GLN A 194 -101.22 -23.05 -30.31
C GLN A 194 -102.32 -22.14 -30.86
N LEU A 195 -101.98 -20.96 -31.38
CA LEU A 195 -102.93 -20.05 -32.02
C LEU A 195 -103.50 -20.65 -33.31
N LEU A 196 -102.66 -21.25 -34.16
CA LEU A 196 -103.11 -21.94 -35.38
C LEU A 196 -104.05 -23.10 -35.06
N LYS A 197 -103.74 -23.91 -34.04
CA LYS A 197 -104.64 -24.98 -33.58
C LYS A 197 -105.98 -24.45 -33.09
N ARG A 198 -105.98 -23.33 -32.33
CA ARG A 198 -107.22 -22.67 -31.89
C ARG A 198 -108.05 -22.18 -33.08
N GLN A 199 -107.41 -21.50 -34.04
CA GLN A 199 -108.07 -21.02 -35.26
C GLN A 199 -108.67 -22.17 -36.08
N LEU A 200 -107.94 -23.29 -36.24
CA LEU A 200 -108.45 -24.47 -36.94
C LEU A 200 -109.65 -25.11 -36.24
N LEU A 201 -109.64 -25.17 -34.91
CA LEU A 201 -110.78 -25.67 -34.12
C LEU A 201 -112.01 -24.75 -34.27
N ASP A 202 -111.81 -23.43 -34.22
CA ASP A 202 -112.88 -22.45 -34.42
C ASP A 202 -113.46 -22.51 -35.84
N GLU A 203 -112.61 -22.69 -36.86
CA GLU A 203 -113.05 -22.90 -38.25
C GLU A 203 -113.83 -24.21 -38.44
N GLN A 204 -113.46 -25.29 -37.74
CA GLN A 204 -114.21 -26.54 -37.76
C GLN A 204 -115.55 -26.44 -37.03
N LEU A 205 -115.59 -25.79 -35.85
CA LEU A 205 -116.82 -25.54 -35.10
C LEU A 205 -117.81 -24.69 -35.89
N LYS A 206 -117.33 -23.63 -36.56
CA LYS A 206 -118.15 -22.76 -37.41
C LYS A 206 -118.68 -23.45 -38.68
N ARG A 207 -118.04 -24.52 -39.14
CA ARG A 207 -118.48 -25.29 -40.32
C ARG A 207 -119.52 -26.36 -39.99
N ASN A 208 -119.56 -26.82 -38.73
CA ASN A 208 -120.45 -27.88 -38.24
C ASN A 208 -121.71 -27.34 -37.51
N SER A 209 -121.93 -26.02 -37.53
CA SER A 209 -123.14 -25.33 -37.05
C SER A 209 -123.93 -24.74 -38.22
#